data_AF-C0DTM9-F1
#
_entry.id   AF-C0DTM9-F1
#
_cell.length_a   1.000
_cell.length_b   1.000
_cell.length_c   1.000
_cell.angle_alpha   90.00
_cell.angle_beta   90.00
_cell.angle_gamma   90.00
#
_symmetry.space_group_name_H-M   'P 1'
#
loop_
_entity.id
_entity.type
_entity.pdbx_description
1 polymer ?
#
loop_
_entity_poly.entity_id
_entity_poly.type
_entity_poly.pdbx_seq_one_letter_code
_entity_poly.pdbx_strand_id
1 'polypeptide(L)'
;MIKQFEINNYVRKQLQDYLTEKKLTLEQAMAEETSNNEIAAIVHAGLPGMVRRIYSLGKMQTFFWEKRELIQGFIADRLQGGDDSKKAKKAK
;
A
#
# COMPACT_ATOMS: atom_id res chain seq x y z
N MET A 1 16.76 -4.10 5.73
CA MET A 1 16.29 -4.60 4.42
C MET A 1 14.80 -4.38 4.14
N ILE A 2 13.95 -3.91 5.08
CA ILE A 2 12.58 -3.41 4.78
C ILE A 2 12.55 -1.91 4.38
N LYS A 3 13.66 -1.18 4.59
CA LYS A 3 13.78 0.27 4.32
C LYS A 3 13.64 0.68 2.83
N GLN A 4 13.61 -0.25 1.89
CA GLN A 4 13.55 0.05 0.44
C GLN A 4 12.19 -0.20 -0.22
N PHE A 5 11.20 -0.69 0.54
CA PHE A 5 9.85 -0.75 0.02
C PHE A 5 9.20 0.62 0.16
N GLU A 6 9.27 1.40 -0.91
CA GLU A 6 8.62 2.69 -1.04
C GLU A 6 7.32 2.51 -1.82
N ILE A 7 6.19 2.91 -1.23
CA ILE A 7 4.95 3.07 -1.99
C ILE A 7 5.13 4.34 -2.80
N ASN A 8 5.46 4.19 -4.07
CA ASN A 8 5.65 5.32 -4.96
C ASN A 8 4.31 6.08 -5.16
N ASN A 9 4.39 7.31 -5.68
CA ASN A 9 3.22 8.16 -5.91
C ASN A 9 2.17 7.50 -6.83
N TYR A 10 2.60 6.64 -7.75
CA TYR A 10 1.70 5.91 -8.64
C TYR A 10 0.84 4.90 -7.86
N VAL A 11 1.45 4.05 -7.03
CA VAL A 11 0.74 3.08 -6.18
C VAL A 11 -0.14 3.80 -5.18
N ARG A 12 0.35 4.89 -4.57
CA ARG A 12 -0.46 5.70 -3.66
C ARG A 12 -1.74 6.19 -4.35
N LYS A 13 -1.62 6.77 -5.55
CA LYS A 13 -2.78 7.23 -6.31
C LYS A 13 -3.72 6.08 -6.62
N GLN A 14 -3.23 4.94 -7.08
CA GLN A 14 -4.08 3.77 -7.35
C GLN A 14 -4.81 3.25 -6.11
N LEU A 15 -4.14 3.24 -4.95
CA LEU A 15 -4.78 2.86 -3.68
C LEU A 15 -5.87 3.87 -3.29
N GLN A 16 -5.60 5.18 -3.42
CA GLN A 16 -6.61 6.21 -3.12
C GLN A 16 -7.80 6.15 -4.09
N ASP A 17 -7.55 5.96 -5.38
CA ASP A 17 -8.58 5.82 -6.41
C ASP A 17 -9.44 4.59 -6.11
N TYR A 18 -8.83 3.44 -5.79
CA TYR A 18 -9.53 2.21 -5.40
C TYR A 18 -10.41 2.40 -4.16
N LEU A 19 -9.86 2.98 -3.08
CA LEU A 19 -10.60 3.23 -1.85
C LEU A 19 -11.77 4.21 -2.07
N THR A 20 -11.56 5.24 -2.90
CA THR A 20 -12.58 6.24 -3.23
C THR A 20 -13.70 5.62 -4.08
N GLU A 21 -13.35 4.84 -5.10
CA GLU A 21 -14.31 4.18 -6.00
C GLU A 21 -15.19 3.17 -5.23
N LYS A 22 -14.57 2.35 -4.37
CA LYS A 22 -15.27 1.37 -3.54
C LYS A 22 -15.99 1.99 -2.34
N LYS A 23 -15.74 3.27 -2.05
CA LYS A 23 -16.20 3.98 -0.85
C LYS A 23 -15.81 3.26 0.45
N LEU A 24 -14.58 2.75 0.49
CA LEU A 24 -14.03 2.01 1.63
C LEU A 24 -12.88 2.78 2.28
N THR A 25 -12.75 2.64 3.59
CA THR A 25 -11.49 2.99 4.26
C THR A 25 -10.45 1.89 4.05
N LEU A 26 -9.17 2.21 4.23
CA LEU A 26 -8.10 1.21 4.17
C LEU A 26 -8.34 0.05 5.14
N GLU A 27 -8.81 0.35 6.35
CA GLU A 27 -9.15 -0.65 7.36
C GLU A 27 -10.25 -1.59 6.89
N GLN A 28 -11.35 -1.06 6.35
CA GLN A 28 -12.45 -1.86 5.82
C GLN A 28 -12.01 -2.71 4.63
N ALA A 29 -11.23 -2.13 3.72
CA ALA A 29 -10.72 -2.86 2.56
C ALA A 29 -9.71 -3.95 2.93
N MET A 30 -8.97 -3.79 4.03
CA MET A 30 -8.02 -4.82 4.49
C MET A 30 -8.62 -5.87 5.41
N ALA A 31 -9.81 -5.62 5.97
CA ALA A 31 -10.57 -6.57 6.80
C ALA A 31 -11.20 -7.71 5.97
N GLU A 32 -11.58 -7.43 4.73
CA GLU A 32 -12.16 -8.41 3.81
C GLU A 32 -11.09 -9.02 2.90
N GLU A 33 -11.01 -10.35 2.82
CA GLU A 33 -9.96 -11.05 2.07
C GLU A 33 -9.95 -10.67 0.58
N THR A 34 -11.12 -10.54 -0.05
CA THR A 34 -11.23 -10.13 -1.46
C THR A 34 -10.64 -8.74 -1.68
N SER A 35 -11.02 -7.76 -0.84
CA SER A 35 -10.54 -6.38 -0.96
C SER A 35 -9.04 -6.26 -0.59
N ASN A 36 -8.59 -7.05 0.38
CA ASN A 36 -7.19 -7.15 0.78
C ASN A 36 -6.33 -7.68 -0.39
N ASN A 37 -6.83 -8.70 -1.09
CA ASN A 37 -6.18 -9.27 -2.27
C ASN A 37 -6.09 -8.28 -3.44
N GLU A 38 -7.10 -7.41 -3.61
CA GLU A 38 -7.07 -6.32 -4.58
C GLU A 38 -6.02 -5.26 -4.20
N ILE A 39 -5.94 -4.88 -2.92
CA ILE A 39 -4.89 -3.98 -2.41
C ILE A 39 -3.49 -4.58 -2.64
N ALA A 40 -3.31 -5.87 -2.34
CA ALA A 40 -2.05 -6.58 -2.60
C ALA A 40 -1.69 -6.56 -4.09
N ALA A 41 -2.68 -6.70 -4.98
CA ALA A 41 -2.46 -6.63 -6.42
C ALA A 41 -2.02 -5.24 -6.89
N ILE A 42 -2.66 -4.17 -6.39
CA ILE A 42 -2.28 -2.77 -6.67
C ILE A 42 -0.83 -2.52 -6.24
N VAL A 43 -0.49 -2.97 -5.03
CA VAL A 43 0.85 -2.80 -4.49
C VAL A 43 1.88 -3.64 -5.27
N HIS A 44 1.55 -4.88 -5.61
CA HIS A 44 2.39 -5.76 -6.43
C HIS A 44 2.65 -5.17 -7.83
N ALA A 45 1.64 -4.58 -8.46
CA ALA A 45 1.77 -3.96 -9.79
C ALA A 45 2.77 -2.80 -9.80
N GLY A 46 2.88 -2.07 -8.69
CA GLY A 46 3.84 -0.99 -8.52
C GLY A 46 5.29 -1.41 -8.27
N LEU A 47 5.54 -2.69 -8.02
CA LEU A 47 6.89 -3.17 -7.76
C LEU A 47 7.74 -3.17 -9.03
N PRO A 48 9.07 -3.01 -8.92
CA PRO A 48 9.98 -3.28 -10.02
C PRO A 48 9.80 -4.71 -10.54
N GLY A 49 9.89 -4.91 -11.86
CA GLY A 49 9.64 -6.23 -12.47
C GLY A 49 10.50 -7.37 -11.91
N MET A 50 11.73 -7.06 -11.47
CA MET A 50 12.61 -8.02 -10.79
C MET A 50 12.05 -8.49 -9.44
N VAL A 51 11.41 -7.59 -8.67
CA VAL A 51 10.80 -7.91 -7.38
C VAL A 51 9.52 -8.73 -7.57
N ARG A 52 8.71 -8.41 -8.59
CA ARG A 52 7.52 -9.21 -8.96
C ARG A 52 7.85 -10.66 -9.35
N ARG A 53 9.04 -10.90 -9.89
CA ARG A 53 9.52 -12.25 -10.22
C ARG A 53 9.88 -13.06 -8.97
N ILE A 54 10.35 -12.40 -7.91
CA ILE A 54 10.74 -13.05 -6.64
C ILE A 54 9.51 -13.25 -5.75
N TYR A 55 8.63 -12.24 -5.72
CA TYR A 55 7.39 -12.23 -4.96
C TYR A 55 6.21 -12.30 -5.92
N SER A 56 5.70 -13.51 -6.17
CA SER A 56 4.51 -13.70 -6.99
C SER A 56 3.28 -13.05 -6.34
N LEU A 57 2.30 -12.69 -7.18
CA LEU A 57 1.04 -12.10 -6.72
C LEU A 57 0.38 -12.94 -5.60
N GLY A 58 0.28 -14.26 -5.78
CA GLY A 58 -0.31 -15.14 -4.78
C GLY A 58 0.44 -15.12 -3.44
N LYS A 59 1.78 -15.11 -3.46
CA LYS A 59 2.57 -14.97 -2.22
C LYS A 59 2.36 -13.61 -1.56
N MET A 60 2.21 -12.55 -2.36
CA MET A 60 1.90 -11.22 -1.84
C MET A 60 0.51 -11.15 -1.21
N GLN A 61 -0.50 -11.74 -1.85
CA GLN A 61 -1.87 -11.84 -1.34
C GLN A 61 -1.90 -12.58 0.01
N THR A 62 -1.28 -13.77 0.08
CA THR A 62 -1.17 -14.51 1.34
C THR A 62 -0.44 -13.69 2.41
N PHE A 63 0.67 -13.05 2.07
CA PHE A 63 1.42 -12.21 3.02
C PHE A 63 0.61 -11.01 3.52
N PHE A 64 -0.15 -10.34 2.64
CA PHE A 64 -1.00 -9.22 3.00
C PHE A 64 -2.16 -9.64 3.90
N TRP A 65 -2.66 -10.86 3.72
CA TRP A 65 -3.69 -11.43 4.59
C TRP A 65 -3.14 -11.83 5.96
N GLU A 66 -2.06 -12.62 5.99
CA GLU A 66 -1.44 -13.12 7.22
C GLU A 66 -0.84 -11.99 8.07
N LYS A 67 -0.37 -10.91 7.44
CA LYS A 67 0.23 -9.75 8.11
C LYS A 67 -0.63 -8.49 7.99
N ARG A 68 -1.96 -8.62 7.81
CA ARG A 68 -2.86 -7.49 7.53
C ARG A 68 -2.72 -6.32 8.49
N GLU A 69 -2.59 -6.57 9.79
CA GLU A 69 -2.49 -5.51 10.80
C GLU A 69 -1.19 -4.69 10.63
N LEU A 70 -0.08 -5.38 10.36
CA LEU A 70 1.22 -4.74 10.11
C LEU A 70 1.22 -3.98 8.79
N ILE A 71 0.62 -4.57 7.74
CA ILE A 71 0.57 -3.96 6.41
C ILE A 71 -0.40 -2.78 6.38
N GLN A 72 -1.52 -2.84 7.10
CA GLN A 72 -2.45 -1.72 7.26
C GLN A 72 -1.74 -0.51 7.85
N GLY A 73 -1.02 -0.67 8.97
CA GLY A 73 -0.25 0.43 9.55
C GLY A 73 0.81 0.99 8.59
N PHE A 74 1.50 0.11 7.87
CA PHE A 74 2.53 0.48 6.89
C PHE A 74 1.98 1.28 5.69
N ILE A 75 0.82 0.87 5.16
CA ILE A 75 0.15 1.55 4.05
C ILE A 75 -0.47 2.85 4.56
N ALA A 76 -1.14 2.85 5.72
CA ALA A 76 -1.75 4.04 6.31
C ALA A 76 -0.71 5.17 6.50
N ASP A 77 0.43 4.85 7.11
CA ASP A 77 1.54 5.78 7.31
C ASP A 77 2.03 6.36 5.98
N ARG A 78 2.16 5.53 4.94
CA ARG A 78 2.57 5.97 3.60
C ARG A 78 1.47 6.66 2.80
N LEU A 79 0.19 6.46 3.09
CA LEU A 79 -0.88 7.23 2.47
C LEU A 79 -0.97 8.64 3.07
N GLN A 80 -0.69 8.77 4.37
CA GLN A 80 -0.67 10.04 5.11
C GLN A 80 0.64 10.81 4.88
N GLY A 81 1.78 10.12 4.88
CA GLY A 81 3.13 10.68 4.92
C GLY A 81 3.73 11.11 3.58
N GLY A 82 2.94 11.51 2.58
CA GLY A 82 3.54 12.26 1.46
C GLY A 82 2.80 13.51 1.11
N ASP A 83 2.41 14.23 2.17
CA ASP A 83 2.43 15.68 2.19
C ASP A 83 3.58 16.24 3.06
N ASP A 84 4.57 15.45 3.47
CA ASP A 84 5.73 15.99 4.24
C ASP A 84 6.76 16.74 3.40
N SER A 85 6.47 17.00 2.12
CA SER A 85 7.13 18.10 1.39
C SER A 85 6.56 19.48 1.72
N LYS A 86 5.49 19.59 2.54
CA LYS A 86 4.96 20.87 3.03
C LYS A 86 5.24 21.18 4.51
N LYS A 87 5.75 20.24 5.32
CA LYS A 87 6.13 20.51 6.71
C LYS A 87 7.59 20.91 6.94
N ALA A 88 8.44 20.85 5.91
CA ALA A 88 9.83 21.32 5.99
C ALA A 88 10.04 22.83 5.68
N LYS A 89 8.97 23.66 5.66
CA LYS A 89 9.07 25.13 5.45
C LYS A 89 8.47 26.01 6.56
N LYS A 90 8.23 25.47 7.75
CA LYS A 90 7.92 26.28 8.94
C LYS A 90 8.63 25.73 10.18
N ALA A 91 9.95 25.76 10.16
CA ALA A 91 10.71 26.02 11.38
C ALA A 91 11.46 27.33 11.09
N LYS A 92 10.94 28.38 11.71
CA LYS A 92 11.44 29.76 11.69
C LYS A 92 12.63 29.86 12.62
#